data_AF-A0A3M1EXV9-F1
#
_entry.id   AF-A0A3M1EXV9-F1
#
_cell.length_a   1.000
_cell.length_b   1.000
_cell.length_c   1.000
_cell.angle_alpha   90.00
_cell.angle_beta   90.00
_cell.angle_gamma   90.00
#
_symmetry.space_group_name_H-M   'P 1'
#
loop_
_entity.id
_entity.type
_entity.pdbx_description
1 polymer ?
#
loop_
_entity_poly.entity_id
_entity_poly.type
_entity_poly.pdbx_seq_one_letter_code
_entity_poly.pdbx_strand_id
1 'polypeptide(L)'
;MAKSTTIHGIIVRRHWVHPSPFDPYLPMRVDDPLLQATFVERPNRFVIHARLAETGEVVRAHCPNPGRMHELLLPGAVVYLSRAEDPRRRTPYTLRFIEHPQHGQLISLNTQLPNQLFAEGLATGFFPQFQGYSRVQREVSVPHPSANGVVSRVDFRLSRPDAPACWVETKSVTLVHEDGLAEFPDAPTTRGRRHVEELAGLVAQGDRACVVFIVQRPDATRLRANRTTDPAFAQALEQAVAQGVEVYAYTCRVTLGCISLAGPIPVETSGMENKMEHG
;
A
#
# COMPACT_ATOMS: atom_id res chain seq x y z
N MET A 1 -38.98 -43.82 -16.56
CA MET A 1 -39.42 -42.46 -16.21
C MET A 1 -38.64 -41.99 -14.98
N ALA A 2 -37.66 -41.12 -15.17
CA ALA A 2 -37.11 -40.25 -14.14
C ALA A 2 -36.50 -39.04 -14.86
N LYS A 3 -36.79 -37.85 -14.34
CA LYS A 3 -36.80 -36.58 -15.06
C LYS A 3 -35.39 -36.00 -15.24
N SER A 4 -35.21 -35.36 -16.40
CA SER A 4 -34.12 -34.45 -16.73
C SER A 4 -34.17 -33.20 -15.85
N THR A 5 -33.02 -32.79 -15.30
CA THR A 5 -32.80 -31.43 -14.80
C THR A 5 -31.42 -30.97 -15.25
N THR A 6 -31.40 -30.14 -16.30
CA THR A 6 -30.24 -29.36 -16.72
C THR A 6 -30.13 -28.13 -15.81
N ILE A 7 -28.97 -27.92 -15.18
CA ILE A 7 -28.59 -26.63 -14.60
C ILE A 7 -27.27 -26.23 -15.22
N HIS A 8 -27.28 -25.09 -15.94
CA HIS A 8 -26.09 -24.43 -16.45
C HIS A 8 -25.29 -23.87 -15.26
N GLY A 9 -24.24 -24.59 -14.86
CA GLY A 9 -23.24 -24.11 -13.92
C GLY A 9 -21.88 -24.13 -14.60
N ILE A 10 -21.34 -22.95 -14.93
CA ILE A 10 -19.94 -22.82 -15.32
C ILE A 10 -19.10 -23.17 -14.08
N ILE A 11 -18.49 -24.35 -14.10
CA ILE A 11 -17.45 -24.73 -13.15
C ILE A 11 -16.22 -23.88 -13.49
N VAL A 12 -16.02 -22.79 -12.75
CA VAL A 12 -14.73 -22.09 -12.78
C VAL A 12 -13.72 -23.02 -12.11
N ARG A 13 -12.91 -23.71 -12.93
CA ARG A 13 -11.82 -24.54 -12.45
C ARG A 13 -10.87 -23.67 -11.62
N ARG A 14 -10.80 -23.92 -10.31
CA ARG A 14 -9.76 -23.40 -9.42
C ARG A 14 -8.39 -23.78 -9.99
N HIS A 15 -7.75 -22.85 -10.70
CA HIS A 15 -6.34 -23.00 -11.04
C HIS A 15 -5.56 -22.70 -9.76
N TRP A 16 -4.96 -23.74 -9.19
CA TRP A 16 -3.86 -23.58 -8.27
C TRP A 16 -2.71 -22.90 -9.04
N VAL A 17 -2.51 -21.60 -8.80
CA VAL A 17 -1.27 -20.94 -9.18
C VAL A 17 -0.25 -21.40 -8.14
N HIS A 18 0.66 -22.29 -8.54
CA HIS A 18 1.83 -22.58 -7.73
C HIS A 18 2.57 -21.26 -7.46
N PRO A 19 3.04 -21.00 -6.22
CA PRO A 19 3.94 -19.88 -5.98
C PRO A 19 5.09 -20.01 -6.98
N SER A 20 5.34 -18.91 -7.71
CA SER A 20 6.46 -18.86 -8.63
C SER A 20 7.73 -19.21 -7.85
N PRO A 21 8.63 -20.07 -8.35
CA PRO A 21 9.89 -20.36 -7.69
C PRO A 21 10.79 -19.12 -7.52
N PHE A 22 10.39 -17.98 -8.08
CA PHE A 22 11.09 -16.69 -7.99
C PHE A 22 10.48 -15.71 -6.97
N ASP A 23 9.43 -16.10 -6.24
CA ASP A 23 8.86 -15.29 -5.15
C ASP A 23 8.75 -16.15 -3.89
N PRO A 24 9.78 -16.15 -3.02
CA PRO A 24 9.83 -17.02 -1.84
C PRO A 24 8.86 -16.60 -0.74
N TYR A 25 8.05 -15.56 -0.97
CA TYR A 25 7.17 -14.96 0.02
C TYR A 25 5.71 -15.28 -0.28
N LEU A 26 4.92 -15.50 0.78
CA LEU A 26 3.51 -15.81 0.65
C LEU A 26 2.79 -14.59 0.08
N PRO A 27 2.13 -14.70 -1.08
CA PRO A 27 1.43 -13.59 -1.65
C PRO A 27 0.09 -13.40 -0.92
N MET A 28 -0.30 -12.14 -0.71
CA MET A 28 -1.63 -11.84 -0.20
C MET A 28 -2.67 -12.16 -1.27
N ARG A 29 -3.58 -13.07 -0.95
CA ARG A 29 -4.62 -13.52 -1.87
C ARG A 29 -5.72 -12.50 -2.01
N VAL A 30 -6.25 -12.40 -3.23
CA VAL A 30 -7.46 -11.65 -3.55
C VAL A 30 -8.54 -12.68 -3.83
N ASP A 31 -9.29 -13.03 -2.79
CA ASP A 31 -10.32 -14.09 -2.89
C ASP A 31 -11.70 -13.55 -3.29
N ASP A 32 -11.90 -12.23 -3.23
CA ASP A 32 -13.13 -11.58 -3.68
C ASP A 32 -13.32 -11.73 -5.20
N PRO A 33 -14.51 -12.12 -5.69
CA PRO A 33 -14.82 -12.04 -7.11
C PRO A 33 -14.67 -10.60 -7.62
N LEU A 34 -13.81 -10.42 -8.62
CA LEU A 34 -13.57 -9.13 -9.25
C LEU A 34 -14.42 -8.98 -10.51
N LEU A 35 -15.04 -7.81 -10.62
CA LEU A 35 -15.80 -7.38 -11.78
C LEU A 35 -14.97 -6.37 -12.56
N GLN A 36 -14.65 -6.68 -13.81
CA GLN A 36 -14.02 -5.73 -14.71
C GLN A 36 -15.02 -4.64 -15.11
N ALA A 37 -14.56 -3.39 -15.12
CA ALA A 37 -15.34 -2.23 -15.49
C ALA A 37 -14.46 -1.17 -16.17
N THR A 38 -15.10 -0.19 -16.80
CA THR A 38 -14.45 0.97 -17.39
C THR A 38 -14.74 2.20 -16.54
N PHE A 39 -13.70 2.91 -16.11
CA PHE A 39 -13.84 4.15 -15.36
C PHE A 39 -14.57 5.22 -16.19
N VAL A 40 -15.55 5.89 -15.57
CA VAL A 40 -16.34 6.96 -16.20
C VAL A 40 -15.95 8.31 -15.61
N GLU A 41 -16.12 8.47 -14.30
CA GLU A 41 -15.84 9.73 -13.60
C GLU A 41 -15.61 9.51 -12.11
N ARG A 42 -15.05 10.51 -11.44
CA ARG A 42 -14.83 10.54 -10.00
C ARG A 42 -15.49 11.79 -9.40
N PRO A 43 -16.77 11.72 -9.02
CA PRO A 43 -17.50 12.89 -8.51
C PRO A 43 -16.90 13.46 -7.21
N ASN A 44 -16.19 12.64 -6.41
CA ASN A 44 -15.43 13.10 -5.26
C ASN A 44 -14.33 12.08 -4.90
N ARG A 45 -13.47 12.44 -3.94
CA ARG A 45 -12.31 11.60 -3.57
C ARG A 45 -12.64 10.18 -3.09
N PHE A 46 -13.87 9.87 -2.70
CA PHE A 46 -14.26 8.56 -2.15
C PHE A 46 -15.25 7.77 -3.01
N VAL A 47 -15.69 8.32 -4.15
CA VAL A 47 -16.68 7.69 -5.03
C VAL A 47 -16.23 7.80 -6.48
N ILE A 48 -16.23 6.67 -7.18
CA ILE A 48 -16.12 6.62 -8.64
C ILE A 48 -17.41 6.08 -9.26
N HIS A 49 -17.65 6.47 -10.51
CA HIS A 49 -18.59 5.81 -11.40
C HIS A 49 -17.81 4.97 -12.41
N ALA A 50 -18.25 3.74 -12.60
CA ALA A 50 -17.63 2.82 -13.55
C ALA A 50 -18.71 2.01 -14.27
N ARG A 51 -18.48 1.71 -15.55
CA ARG A 51 -19.36 0.92 -16.39
C ARG A 51 -18.94 -0.55 -16.33
N LEU A 52 -19.78 -1.43 -15.80
CA LEU A 52 -19.50 -2.86 -15.74
C LEU A 52 -19.36 -3.44 -17.15
N ALA A 53 -18.31 -4.24 -17.37
CA ALA A 53 -18.04 -4.84 -18.68
C ALA A 53 -19.13 -5.85 -19.09
N GLU A 54 -19.66 -6.63 -18.15
CA GLU A 54 -20.64 -7.68 -18.44
C GLU A 54 -22.04 -7.15 -18.75
N THR A 55 -22.48 -6.09 -18.07
CA THR A 55 -23.87 -5.60 -18.15
C THR A 55 -24.00 -4.26 -18.85
N GLY A 56 -22.92 -3.48 -18.99
CA GLY A 56 -22.94 -2.10 -19.47
C GLY A 56 -23.53 -1.09 -18.48
N GLU A 57 -23.97 -1.53 -17.29
CA GLU A 57 -24.52 -0.67 -16.23
C GLU A 57 -23.46 0.24 -15.64
N VAL A 58 -23.80 1.52 -15.41
CA VAL A 58 -22.95 2.45 -14.66
C VAL A 58 -23.24 2.32 -13.17
N VAL A 59 -22.24 1.90 -12.41
CA VAL A 59 -22.35 1.66 -10.97
C VAL A 59 -21.49 2.61 -10.16
N ARG A 60 -21.85 2.77 -8.88
CA ARG A 60 -21.10 3.57 -7.90
C ARG A 60 -20.18 2.66 -7.08
N ALA A 61 -18.89 2.97 -7.05
CA ALA A 61 -17.91 2.25 -6.23
C ALA A 61 -17.19 3.19 -5.26
N HIS A 62 -16.84 2.66 -4.09
CA HIS A 62 -15.98 3.35 -3.15
C HIS A 62 -14.55 3.39 -3.68
N CYS A 63 -13.92 4.56 -3.60
CA CYS A 63 -12.50 4.77 -3.87
C CYS A 63 -11.72 4.77 -2.53
N PRO A 64 -10.93 3.72 -2.23
CA PRO A 64 -10.20 3.61 -0.95
C PRO A 64 -8.97 4.51 -0.87
N ASN A 65 -8.52 5.08 -1.99
CA ASN A 65 -7.39 6.02 -2.03
C ASN A 65 -7.90 7.48 -2.12
N PRO A 66 -7.59 8.34 -1.14
CA PRO A 66 -7.99 9.75 -1.15
C PRO A 66 -7.19 10.64 -2.13
N GLY A 67 -6.04 10.16 -2.61
CA GLY A 67 -5.17 10.85 -3.57
C GLY A 67 -5.85 11.16 -4.88
N ARG A 68 -5.27 12.10 -5.65
CA ARG A 68 -5.88 12.61 -6.89
C ARG A 68 -5.94 11.58 -8.01
N MET A 69 -4.88 10.79 -8.18
CA MET A 69 -4.77 9.73 -9.20
C MET A 69 -5.16 10.19 -10.61
N HIS A 70 -4.82 11.43 -10.98
CA HIS A 70 -5.19 12.02 -12.26
C HIS A 70 -4.52 11.32 -13.44
N GLU A 71 -3.36 10.71 -13.19
CA GLU A 71 -2.57 9.92 -14.12
C GLU A 71 -3.14 8.51 -14.35
N LEU A 72 -4.01 8.03 -13.45
CA LEU A 72 -4.60 6.69 -13.52
C LEU A 72 -6.09 6.72 -13.89
N LEU A 73 -6.87 7.57 -13.22
CA LEU A 73 -8.32 7.67 -13.40
C LEU A 73 -8.70 8.55 -14.60
N LEU A 74 -8.23 8.14 -15.77
CA LEU A 74 -8.60 8.72 -17.06
C LEU A 74 -9.90 8.06 -17.55
N PRO A 75 -10.87 8.81 -18.11
CA PRO A 75 -12.06 8.22 -18.72
C PRO A 75 -11.67 7.12 -19.71
N GLY A 76 -12.27 5.93 -19.54
CA GLY A 76 -11.90 4.75 -20.34
C GLY A 76 -10.90 3.79 -19.68
N ALA A 77 -10.26 4.17 -18.57
CA ALA A 77 -9.34 3.28 -17.87
C ALA A 77 -10.03 1.99 -17.38
N VAL A 78 -9.33 0.85 -17.49
CA VAL A 78 -9.83 -0.44 -16.99
C VAL A 78 -9.65 -0.50 -15.48
N VAL A 79 -10.73 -0.82 -14.77
CA VAL A 79 -10.76 -0.94 -13.32
C VAL A 79 -11.40 -2.25 -12.91
N TYR A 80 -11.04 -2.72 -11.71
CA TYR A 80 -11.57 -3.94 -11.13
C TYR A 80 -12.25 -3.62 -9.81
N LEU A 81 -13.50 -4.05 -9.68
CA LEU A 81 -14.36 -3.79 -8.54
C LEU A 81 -14.67 -5.09 -7.79
N SER A 82 -14.71 -5.04 -6.46
CA SER A 82 -15.35 -6.09 -5.66
C SER A 82 -16.73 -5.61 -5.17
N ARG A 83 -17.65 -6.55 -4.93
CA ARG A 83 -18.92 -6.24 -4.27
C ARG A 83 -18.67 -5.94 -2.79
N ALA A 84 -19.37 -4.95 -2.27
CA ALA A 84 -19.40 -4.69 -0.84
C ALA A 84 -20.15 -5.81 -0.11
N GLU A 85 -19.61 -6.26 1.04
CA GLU A 85 -20.29 -7.25 1.88
C GLU A 85 -21.56 -6.70 2.53
N ASP A 86 -21.52 -5.45 3.02
CA ASP A 86 -22.69 -4.82 3.64
C ASP A 86 -23.62 -4.23 2.56
N PRO A 87 -24.83 -4.80 2.36
CA PRO A 87 -25.77 -4.34 1.35
C PRO A 87 -26.34 -2.94 1.64
N ARG A 88 -26.16 -2.41 2.86
CA ARG A 88 -26.61 -1.08 3.26
C ARG A 88 -25.66 0.03 2.83
N ARG A 89 -24.46 -0.31 2.32
CA ARG A 89 -23.49 0.69 1.86
C ARG A 89 -24.05 1.50 0.69
N ARG A 90 -23.91 2.82 0.76
CA ARG A 90 -24.26 3.74 -0.35
C ARG A 90 -23.45 3.50 -1.63
N THR A 91 -22.35 2.77 -1.52
CA THR A 91 -21.50 2.30 -2.62
C THR A 91 -21.50 0.78 -2.60
N PRO A 92 -22.27 0.10 -3.49
CA PRO A 92 -22.36 -1.37 -3.51
C PRO A 92 -21.08 -2.06 -3.99
N TYR A 93 -20.12 -1.29 -4.50
CA TYR A 93 -18.82 -1.80 -4.96
C TYR A 93 -17.66 -1.07 -4.28
N THR A 94 -16.48 -1.68 -4.31
CA THR A 94 -15.21 -1.06 -3.91
C THR A 94 -14.21 -1.21 -5.05
N LEU A 95 -13.57 -0.11 -5.44
CA LEU A 95 -12.47 -0.10 -6.39
C LEU A 95 -11.25 -0.81 -5.78
N ARG A 96 -10.76 -1.86 -6.45
CA ARG A 96 -9.64 -2.69 -5.97
C ARG A 96 -8.38 -2.44 -6.77
N PHE A 97 -8.49 -2.50 -8.09
CA PHE A 97 -7.37 -2.32 -9.02
C PHE A 97 -7.73 -1.37 -10.14
N ILE A 98 -6.68 -0.79 -10.71
CA ILE A 98 -6.72 -0.05 -11.97
C ILE A 98 -5.56 -0.52 -12.84
N GLU A 99 -5.80 -0.63 -14.14
CA GLU A 99 -4.72 -0.83 -15.11
C GLU A 99 -4.08 0.51 -15.43
N HIS A 100 -2.75 0.53 -15.52
CA HIS A 100 -2.05 1.70 -16.01
C HIS A 100 -2.46 2.00 -17.47
N PRO A 101 -2.92 3.23 -17.78
CA PRO A 101 -3.51 3.53 -19.08
C PRO A 101 -2.61 3.24 -20.29
N GLN A 102 -1.29 3.31 -20.13
CA GLN A 102 -0.33 3.14 -21.23
C GLN A 102 0.22 1.71 -21.37
N HIS A 103 0.28 0.94 -20.28
CA HIS A 103 1.06 -0.32 -20.24
C HIS A 103 0.28 -1.51 -19.66
N GLY A 104 -0.96 -1.30 -19.19
CA GLY A 104 -1.84 -2.38 -18.73
C GLY A 104 -1.43 -3.02 -17.39
N GLN A 105 -0.34 -2.59 -16.76
CA GLN A 105 0.06 -3.11 -15.45
C GLN A 105 -0.99 -2.81 -14.38
N LEU A 106 -1.20 -3.76 -13.47
CA LEU A 106 -2.15 -3.59 -12.38
C LEU A 106 -1.55 -2.79 -11.23
N ILE A 107 -2.37 -1.91 -10.67
CA ILE A 107 -2.05 -1.07 -9.52
C ILE A 107 -3.10 -1.36 -8.45
N SER A 108 -2.67 -1.72 -7.24
CA SER A 108 -3.61 -1.85 -6.13
C SER A 108 -3.86 -0.49 -5.49
N LEU A 109 -5.12 -0.19 -5.23
CA LEU A 109 -5.55 1.06 -4.60
C LEU A 109 -5.89 0.87 -3.12
N ASN A 110 -5.63 -0.32 -2.56
CA ASN A 110 -5.96 -0.65 -1.18
C ASN A 110 -4.96 0.01 -0.20
N THR A 111 -5.31 1.18 0.33
CA THR A 111 -4.47 1.94 1.26
C THR A 111 -4.19 1.24 2.60
N GLN A 112 -4.92 0.16 2.93
CA GLN A 112 -4.71 -0.64 4.14
C GLN A 112 -3.77 -1.83 3.93
N LEU A 113 -3.47 -2.17 2.68
CA LEU A 113 -2.64 -3.30 2.29
C LEU A 113 -1.20 -3.26 2.83
N PRO A 114 -0.50 -2.10 2.90
CA PRO A 114 0.90 -2.06 3.33
C PRO A 114 1.16 -2.71 4.69
N ASN A 115 0.24 -2.51 5.63
CA ASN A 115 0.35 -3.03 6.98
C ASN A 115 0.17 -4.56 7.01
N GLN A 116 -0.67 -5.13 6.13
CA GLN A 116 -0.79 -6.58 5.99
C GLN A 116 0.46 -7.18 5.31
N LEU A 117 0.90 -6.60 4.19
CA LEU A 117 2.10 -7.04 3.46
C LEU A 117 3.35 -6.98 4.34
N PHE A 118 3.49 -5.92 5.15
CA PHE A 118 4.62 -5.80 6.06
C PHE A 118 4.62 -6.90 7.13
N ALA A 119 3.46 -7.24 7.69
CA ALA A 119 3.36 -8.32 8.67
C ALA A 119 3.69 -9.69 8.07
N GLU A 120 3.21 -9.97 6.85
CA GLU A 120 3.53 -11.19 6.12
C GLU A 120 5.03 -11.26 5.78
N GLY A 121 5.62 -10.14 5.35
CA GLY A 121 7.04 -10.03 5.09
C GLY A 121 7.89 -10.25 6.34
N LEU A 122 7.47 -9.73 7.51
CA LEU A 122 8.13 -10.04 8.78
C LEU A 122 8.07 -11.53 9.11
N ALA A 123 6.89 -12.16 8.98
CA ALA A 123 6.69 -13.57 9.30
C ALA A 123 7.49 -14.52 8.40
N THR A 124 7.76 -14.12 7.16
CA THR A 124 8.48 -14.90 6.16
C THR A 124 9.97 -14.56 6.05
N GLY A 125 10.46 -13.62 6.87
CA GLY A 125 11.87 -13.19 6.85
C GLY A 125 12.24 -12.35 5.62
N PHE A 126 11.26 -11.71 4.98
CA PHE A 126 11.44 -10.85 3.80
C PHE A 126 12.42 -9.71 4.03
N PHE A 127 12.40 -9.11 5.23
CA PHE A 127 13.16 -7.92 5.55
C PHE A 127 14.42 -8.27 6.35
N PRO A 128 15.63 -8.28 5.74
CA PRO A 128 16.85 -8.63 6.45
C PRO A 128 17.11 -7.71 7.65
N GLN A 129 16.79 -6.42 7.54
CA GLN A 129 17.00 -5.42 8.58
C GLN A 129 16.12 -5.61 9.83
N PHE A 130 15.10 -6.46 9.77
CA PHE A 130 14.23 -6.78 10.91
C PHE A 130 14.44 -8.21 11.44
N GLN A 131 15.46 -8.92 10.95
CA GLN A 131 15.79 -10.25 11.46
C GLN A 131 16.13 -10.22 12.97
N GLY A 132 15.69 -11.26 13.67
CA GLY A 132 15.89 -11.41 15.12
C GLY A 132 14.89 -10.66 16.00
N TYR A 133 14.03 -9.79 15.43
CA TYR A 133 12.87 -9.27 16.17
C TYR A 133 11.79 -10.34 16.27
N SER A 134 11.67 -10.96 17.46
CA SER A 134 10.79 -12.11 17.69
C SER A 134 9.39 -11.74 18.20
N ARG A 135 9.21 -10.54 18.76
CA ARG A 135 7.90 -10.05 19.23
C ARG A 135 7.40 -8.93 18.33
N VAL A 136 6.21 -9.13 17.76
CA VAL A 136 5.51 -8.15 16.91
C VAL A 136 4.24 -7.70 17.61
N GLN A 137 4.11 -6.40 17.84
CA GLN A 137 2.88 -5.75 18.31
C GLN A 137 2.36 -4.84 17.20
N ARG A 138 1.04 -4.74 17.04
CA ARG A 138 0.36 -3.94 16.01
C ARG A 138 -0.44 -2.80 16.65
N GLU A 139 -0.61 -1.70 15.94
CA GLU A 139 -1.46 -0.56 16.34
C GLU A 139 -1.13 -0.02 17.74
N VAL A 140 0.16 0.23 17.99
CA VAL A 140 0.70 0.54 19.32
C VAL A 140 0.71 2.04 19.54
N SER A 141 0.10 2.49 20.64
CA SER A 141 0.16 3.90 21.03
C SER A 141 1.59 4.34 21.30
N VAL A 142 1.98 5.50 20.78
CA VAL A 142 3.26 6.11 21.14
C VAL A 142 3.23 6.53 22.61
N PRO A 143 4.34 6.37 23.36
CA PRO A 143 4.38 6.66 24.79
C PRO A 143 4.25 8.16 25.09
N HIS A 144 4.61 9.03 24.14
CA HIS A 144 4.56 10.47 24.31
C HIS A 144 3.69 11.11 23.21
N PRO A 145 2.69 11.94 23.58
CA PRO A 145 1.88 12.65 22.60
C PRO A 145 2.73 13.64 21.81
N SER A 146 2.36 13.85 20.55
CA SER A 146 2.89 14.95 19.75
C SER A 146 2.58 16.31 20.40
N ALA A 147 3.21 17.39 19.91
CA ALA A 147 3.12 18.73 20.48
C ALA A 147 1.68 19.29 20.66
N ASN A 148 0.68 18.69 20.00
CA ASN A 148 -0.73 19.07 20.12
C ASN A 148 -1.54 18.19 21.08
N GLY A 149 -0.90 17.32 21.86
CA GLY A 149 -1.54 16.44 22.84
C GLY A 149 -2.21 15.19 22.24
N VAL A 150 -2.14 14.98 20.93
CA VAL A 150 -2.66 13.77 20.27
C VAL A 150 -1.65 12.65 20.39
N VAL A 151 -2.10 11.50 20.89
CA VAL A 151 -1.35 10.24 20.91
C VAL A 151 -1.69 9.44 19.65
N SER A 152 -0.74 9.33 18.71
CA SER A 152 -0.92 8.43 17.57
C SER A 152 -0.74 6.96 17.95
N ARG A 153 -1.22 6.09 17.06
CA ARG A 153 -0.83 4.69 17.02
C ARG A 153 0.09 4.49 15.83
N VAL A 154 1.24 3.87 16.09
CA VAL A 154 2.18 3.42 15.07
C VAL A 154 1.79 2.00 14.67
N ASP A 155 1.92 1.69 13.38
CA ASP A 155 1.48 0.40 12.82
C ASP A 155 2.11 -0.80 13.54
N PHE A 156 3.41 -0.74 13.87
CA PHE A 156 4.12 -1.83 14.54
C PHE A 156 5.10 -1.37 15.61
N ARG A 157 5.25 -2.22 16.62
CA ARG A 157 6.40 -2.22 17.54
C ARG A 157 7.01 -3.61 17.57
N LEU A 158 8.26 -3.69 17.14
CA LEU A 158 9.06 -4.92 17.12
C LEU A 158 9.98 -4.93 18.33
N SER A 159 10.19 -6.09 18.96
CA SER A 159 11.11 -6.22 20.10
C SER A 159 11.90 -7.52 20.07
N ARG A 160 13.13 -7.46 20.59
CA ARG A 160 13.99 -8.61 20.91
C ARG A 160 14.72 -8.36 22.24
N PRO A 161 15.16 -9.40 22.98
CA PRO A 161 15.72 -9.24 24.33
C PRO A 161 16.91 -8.27 24.42
N ASP A 162 17.79 -8.27 23.41
CA ASP A 162 19.08 -7.57 23.47
C ASP A 162 19.20 -6.43 22.46
N ALA A 163 18.11 -5.72 22.17
CA ALA A 163 18.16 -4.48 21.38
C ALA A 163 17.00 -3.54 21.68
N PRO A 164 17.15 -2.25 21.34
CA PRO A 164 16.05 -1.30 21.38
C PRO A 164 14.85 -1.77 20.55
N ALA A 165 13.66 -1.32 20.93
CA ALA A 165 12.47 -1.62 20.15
C ALA A 165 12.56 -0.94 18.78
N CYS A 166 12.00 -1.58 17.76
CA CYS A 166 11.90 -0.98 16.43
C CYS A 166 10.45 -0.62 16.14
N TRP A 167 10.17 0.67 16.00
CA TRP A 167 8.85 1.20 15.69
C TRP A 167 8.72 1.39 14.18
N VAL A 168 7.70 0.79 13.58
CA VAL A 168 7.54 0.81 12.12
C VAL A 168 6.20 1.40 11.75
N GLU A 169 6.24 2.41 10.89
CA GLU A 169 5.07 3.00 10.25
C GLU A 169 5.08 2.67 8.76
N THR A 170 4.01 2.04 8.27
CA THR A 170 3.86 1.71 6.85
C THR A 170 3.12 2.81 6.10
N LYS A 171 3.48 3.04 4.83
CA LYS A 171 2.85 4.04 3.97
C LYS A 171 2.45 3.42 2.63
N SER A 172 1.23 3.71 2.19
CA SER A 172 0.74 3.31 0.87
C SER A 172 1.19 4.31 -0.19
N VAL A 173 1.81 3.84 -1.26
CA VAL A 173 2.23 4.68 -2.39
C VAL A 173 1.67 4.12 -3.70
N THR A 174 1.04 4.99 -4.48
CA THR A 174 0.47 4.66 -5.80
C THR A 174 0.83 5.67 -6.88
N LEU A 175 1.22 6.89 -6.48
CA LEU A 175 1.71 7.94 -7.38
C LEU A 175 3.12 7.57 -7.85
N VAL A 176 3.23 7.24 -9.13
CA VAL A 176 4.48 6.91 -9.82
C VAL A 176 4.45 7.61 -11.17
N HIS A 177 5.49 8.37 -11.47
CA HIS A 177 5.70 9.07 -12.73
C HIS A 177 6.23 8.14 -13.82
N GLU A 178 6.13 8.54 -15.09
CA GLU A 178 6.55 7.73 -16.24
C GLU A 178 8.04 7.32 -16.19
N ASP A 179 8.88 8.11 -15.53
CA ASP A 179 10.32 7.85 -15.35
C ASP A 179 10.64 6.91 -14.17
N GLY A 180 9.62 6.29 -13.57
CA GLY A 180 9.74 5.37 -12.45
C GLY A 180 9.90 6.04 -11.08
N LEU A 181 9.75 7.36 -10.98
CA LEU A 181 9.78 8.06 -9.69
C LEU A 181 8.47 7.88 -8.92
N ALA A 182 8.51 7.21 -7.78
CA ALA A 182 7.40 7.18 -6.83
C ALA A 182 7.45 8.39 -5.89
N GLU A 183 6.28 8.95 -5.56
CA GLU A 183 6.18 10.08 -4.64
C GLU A 183 5.11 9.87 -3.58
N PHE A 184 5.42 10.25 -2.33
CA PHE A 184 4.46 10.28 -1.24
C PHE A 184 4.52 11.60 -0.46
N PRO A 185 3.39 12.23 -0.11
CA PRO A 185 2.02 11.75 -0.36
C PRO A 185 1.47 12.25 -1.70
N ASP A 186 0.33 11.70 -2.11
CA ASP A 186 -0.47 12.12 -3.28
C ASP A 186 -1.62 13.08 -2.91
N ALA A 187 -1.75 13.41 -1.62
CA ALA A 187 -2.55 14.49 -1.06
C ALA A 187 -1.94 14.97 0.29
N PRO A 188 -2.13 16.23 0.71
CA PRO A 188 -1.61 16.72 1.99
C PRO A 188 -1.99 15.82 3.19
N THR A 189 -1.04 15.54 4.08
CA THR A 189 -1.17 14.56 5.17
C THR A 189 -0.63 15.07 6.50
N THR A 190 -1.47 15.76 7.27
CA THR A 190 -1.14 16.19 8.63
C THR A 190 -0.90 15.00 9.57
N ARG A 191 -1.63 13.90 9.39
CA ARG A 191 -1.43 12.64 10.13
C ARG A 191 -0.07 12.02 9.80
N GLY A 192 0.30 11.93 8.53
CA GLY A 192 1.59 11.39 8.12
C GLY A 192 2.76 12.18 8.68
N ARG A 193 2.67 13.52 8.63
CA ARG A 193 3.69 14.41 9.22
C ARG A 193 3.86 14.16 10.72
N ARG A 194 2.75 14.14 11.48
CA ARG A 194 2.77 13.89 12.93
C ARG A 194 3.43 12.55 13.27
N HIS A 195 3.08 11.49 12.54
CA HIS A 195 3.65 10.16 12.79
C HIS A 195 5.18 10.17 12.61
N VAL A 196 5.68 10.85 11.57
CA VAL A 196 7.13 10.95 11.31
C VAL A 196 7.84 11.75 12.42
N GLU A 197 7.24 12.84 12.90
CA GLU A 197 7.76 13.61 14.05
C GLU A 197 7.80 12.76 15.33
N GLU A 198 6.76 11.95 15.59
CA GLU A 198 6.70 11.04 16.74
C GLU A 198 7.75 9.92 16.64
N LEU A 199 8.02 9.38 15.44
CA LEU A 199 9.11 8.43 15.22
C LEU A 199 10.48 9.04 15.52
N ALA A 200 10.70 10.29 15.13
CA ALA A 200 11.94 10.99 15.44
C ALA A 200 12.13 11.15 16.96
N GLY A 201 11.03 11.45 17.68
CA GLY A 201 11.02 11.48 19.14
C GLY A 201 11.34 10.14 19.80
N LEU A 202 10.94 9.01 19.19
CA LEU A 202 11.30 7.67 19.65
C LEU A 202 12.79 7.37 19.43
N VAL A 203 13.36 7.81 18.31
CA VAL A 203 14.81 7.69 18.07
C VAL A 203 15.62 8.49 19.09
N ALA A 204 15.17 9.69 19.43
CA ALA A 204 15.81 10.50 20.48
C ALA A 204 15.80 9.84 21.86
N GLN A 205 14.91 8.88 22.11
CA GLN A 205 14.85 8.10 23.35
C GLN A 205 15.70 6.82 23.31
N GLY A 206 16.41 6.56 22.20
CA GLY A 206 17.26 5.41 22.01
C GLY A 206 16.57 4.19 21.40
N ASP A 207 15.29 4.28 21.05
CA ASP A 207 14.61 3.26 20.24
C ASP A 207 15.01 3.39 18.76
N ARG A 208 14.79 2.32 17.99
CA ARG A 208 14.89 2.35 16.54
C ARG A 208 13.52 2.71 15.95
N ALA A 209 13.48 3.51 14.89
CA ALA A 209 12.23 3.83 14.22
C ALA A 209 12.41 3.88 12.71
N CYS A 210 11.40 3.44 11.97
CA CYS A 210 11.44 3.46 10.52
C CYS A 210 10.10 3.72 9.85
N VAL A 211 10.18 4.31 8.65
CA VAL A 211 9.06 4.45 7.73
C VAL A 211 9.25 3.47 6.58
N VAL A 212 8.26 2.63 6.32
CA VAL A 212 8.28 1.65 5.23
C VAL A 212 7.23 2.01 4.19
N PHE A 213 7.67 2.51 3.04
CA PHE A 213 6.82 2.81 1.90
C PHE A 213 6.59 1.54 1.08
N ILE A 214 5.32 1.18 0.87
CA ILE A 214 4.91 0.07 0.01
C ILE A 214 4.27 0.66 -1.24
N VAL A 215 5.01 0.60 -2.35
CA VAL A 215 4.57 1.01 -3.67
C VAL A 215 3.75 -0.11 -4.29
N GLN A 216 2.43 0.06 -4.35
CA GLN A 216 1.50 -1.01 -4.73
C GLN A 216 1.38 -1.20 -6.26
N ARG A 217 2.53 -1.14 -6.94
CA ARG A 217 2.72 -1.33 -8.38
C ARG A 217 4.20 -1.64 -8.68
N PRO A 218 4.51 -2.30 -9.81
CA PRO A 218 5.85 -2.86 -10.05
C PRO A 218 6.88 -1.91 -10.69
N ASP A 219 6.44 -0.76 -11.20
CA ASP A 219 7.21 0.11 -12.11
C ASP A 219 7.95 1.28 -11.46
N ALA A 220 7.87 1.41 -10.13
CA ALA A 220 8.71 2.37 -9.43
C ALA A 220 10.16 1.86 -9.35
N THR A 221 11.11 2.73 -9.64
CA THR A 221 12.55 2.46 -9.55
C THR A 221 13.22 3.22 -8.41
N ARG A 222 12.57 4.28 -7.90
CA ARG A 222 13.03 5.09 -6.77
C ARG A 222 11.86 5.82 -6.13
N LEU A 223 12.03 6.27 -4.89
CA LEU A 223 11.00 6.99 -4.16
C LEU A 223 11.55 8.28 -3.54
N ARG A 224 10.74 9.34 -3.50
CA ARG A 224 11.02 10.53 -2.68
C ARG A 224 9.76 11.09 -2.02
N ALA A 225 9.94 12.00 -1.07
CA ALA A 225 8.82 12.76 -0.53
C ALA A 225 8.29 13.76 -1.58
N ASN A 226 6.97 13.82 -1.74
CA ASN A 226 6.30 14.76 -2.63
C ASN A 226 6.26 16.17 -2.02
N ARG A 227 7.35 16.92 -2.18
CA ARG A 227 7.44 18.29 -1.68
C ARG A 227 6.41 19.22 -2.31
N THR A 228 6.03 18.99 -3.57
CA THR A 228 5.02 19.81 -4.27
C THR A 228 3.65 19.66 -3.63
N THR A 229 3.27 18.44 -3.26
CA THR A 229 1.97 18.14 -2.65
C THR A 229 1.93 18.47 -1.17
N ASP A 230 2.99 18.15 -0.41
CA ASP A 230 3.06 18.42 1.02
C ASP A 230 4.50 18.80 1.45
N PRO A 231 4.86 20.10 1.35
CA PRO A 231 6.18 20.58 1.77
C PRO A 231 6.48 20.30 3.25
N ALA A 232 5.45 20.33 4.11
CA ALA A 232 5.61 20.14 5.55
C ALA A 232 5.89 18.68 5.89
N PHE A 233 5.23 17.73 5.22
CA PHE A 233 5.57 16.31 5.34
C PHE A 233 6.99 16.04 4.84
N ALA A 234 7.36 16.57 3.67
CA ALA A 234 8.69 16.36 3.10
C ALA A 234 9.79 16.85 4.04
N GLN A 235 9.64 18.06 4.60
CA GLN A 235 10.56 18.61 5.59
C GLN A 235 10.63 17.76 6.87
N ALA A 236 9.49 17.30 7.40
CA ALA A 236 9.46 16.47 8.59
C ALA A 236 10.16 15.11 8.36
N LEU A 237 10.00 14.50 7.18
CA LEU A 237 10.69 13.26 6.82
C LEU A 237 12.20 13.46 6.74
N GLU A 238 12.67 14.53 6.10
CA GLU A 238 14.11 14.84 6.03
C GLU A 238 14.70 15.08 7.42
N GLN A 239 13.99 15.80 8.29
CA GLN A 239 14.41 16.03 9.67
C GLN A 239 14.44 14.74 10.49
N ALA A 240 13.44 13.87 10.33
CA ALA A 240 13.39 12.58 11.00
C ALA A 240 14.53 11.66 10.55
N VAL A 241 14.83 11.63 9.24
CA VAL A 241 15.98 10.89 8.69
C VAL A 241 17.29 11.42 9.26
N ALA A 242 17.47 12.74 9.33
CA ALA A 242 18.66 13.35 9.94
C ALA A 242 18.81 13.02 11.44
N GLN A 243 17.70 12.69 12.12
CA GLN A 243 17.68 12.26 13.52
C GLN A 243 17.87 10.73 13.69
N GLY A 244 17.96 9.97 12.59
CA GLY A 244 18.18 8.53 12.61
C GLY A 244 16.94 7.67 12.37
N VAL A 245 15.81 8.26 11.95
CA VAL A 245 14.67 7.47 11.46
C VAL A 245 15.06 6.84 10.12
N GLU A 246 14.99 5.52 10.04
CA GLU A 246 15.32 4.78 8.83
C GLU A 246 14.16 4.81 7.84
N VAL A 247 14.45 4.77 6.55
CA VAL A 247 13.41 4.79 5.52
C VAL A 247 13.67 3.70 4.50
N TYR A 248 12.64 2.92 4.23
CA TYR A 248 12.67 1.83 3.26
C TYR A 248 11.52 1.98 2.27
N ALA A 249 11.73 1.53 1.04
CA ALA A 249 10.69 1.46 0.04
C ALA A 249 10.74 0.12 -0.70
N TYR A 250 9.58 -0.46 -0.95
CA TYR A 250 9.43 -1.73 -1.66
C TYR A 250 8.33 -1.62 -2.70
N THR A 251 8.54 -2.23 -3.87
CA THR A 251 7.47 -2.40 -4.87
C THR A 251 6.64 -3.64 -4.58
N CYS A 252 5.50 -3.75 -5.26
CA CYS A 252 4.67 -4.94 -5.25
C CYS A 252 4.54 -5.53 -6.65
N ARG A 253 4.50 -6.86 -6.71
CA ARG A 253 3.89 -7.55 -7.85
C ARG A 253 2.39 -7.60 -7.62
N VAL A 254 1.62 -7.17 -8.62
CA VAL A 254 0.16 -7.06 -8.54
C VAL A 254 -0.46 -7.89 -9.65
N THR A 255 -1.36 -8.80 -9.26
CA THR A 255 -2.21 -9.55 -10.17
C THR A 255 -3.65 -9.49 -9.67
N LEU A 256 -4.61 -9.94 -10.47
CA LEU A 256 -6.01 -10.04 -10.05
C LEU A 256 -6.24 -11.07 -8.93
N GLY A 257 -5.36 -12.08 -8.81
CA GLY A 257 -5.50 -13.14 -7.82
C GLY A 257 -4.65 -12.93 -6.56
N CYS A 258 -3.61 -12.11 -6.64
CA CYS A 258 -2.70 -11.89 -5.52
C CYS A 258 -1.86 -10.62 -5.63
N ILE A 259 -1.34 -10.18 -4.48
CA ILE A 259 -0.39 -9.07 -4.34
C ILE A 259 0.76 -9.55 -3.44
N SER A 260 2.01 -9.39 -3.88
CA SER A 260 3.20 -9.73 -3.08
C SER A 260 4.21 -8.59 -3.06
N LEU A 261 5.01 -8.54 -1.98
CA LEU A 261 6.20 -7.69 -1.94
C LEU A 261 7.20 -8.16 -3.00
N ALA A 262 7.85 -7.22 -3.68
CA ALA A 262 8.85 -7.49 -4.70
C ALA A 262 10.25 -7.06 -4.21
N GLY A 263 10.88 -6.07 -4.84
CA GLY A 263 12.23 -5.64 -4.50
C GLY A 263 12.26 -4.33 -3.72
N PRO A 264 13.33 -4.06 -2.95
CA PRO A 264 13.59 -2.72 -2.43
C PRO A 264 13.88 -1.75 -3.57
N ILE A 265 13.50 -0.48 -3.38
CA ILE A 265 13.91 0.63 -4.25
C ILE A 265 14.59 1.71 -3.41
N PRO A 266 15.57 2.44 -3.95
CA PRO A 266 16.22 3.54 -3.25
C PRO A 266 15.21 4.62 -2.87
N VAL A 267 15.41 5.20 -1.68
CA VAL A 267 14.68 6.37 -1.21
C VAL A 267 15.60 7.58 -1.26
N GLU A 268 15.27 8.54 -2.12
CA GLU A 268 15.98 9.79 -2.24
C GLU A 268 15.60 10.69 -1.05
N THR A 269 16.56 10.89 -0.14
CA THR A 269 16.48 11.90 0.91
C THR A 269 17.49 12.98 0.60
N SER A 270 17.08 14.25 0.70
CA SER A 270 17.97 15.40 0.51
C SER A 270 19.02 15.42 1.64
N GLY A 271 20.12 14.67 1.49
CA GLY A 271 21.18 14.61 2.50
C GLY A 271 21.95 13.28 2.65
N MET A 272 21.67 12.24 1.86
CA MET A 272 22.46 11.00 1.89
C MET A 272 23.05 10.66 0.51
N GLU A 273 24.37 10.81 0.38
CA GLU A 273 25.14 9.95 -0.52
C GLU A 273 24.99 8.50 -0.03
N ASN A 274 24.43 7.65 -0.88
CA ASN A 274 24.12 6.25 -0.60
C ASN A 274 25.30 5.49 0.06
N LYS A 275 25.14 5.06 1.32
CA LYS A 275 25.85 3.88 1.84
C LYS A 275 25.01 2.64 1.53
N MET A 276 25.10 2.18 0.28
CA MET A 276 24.79 0.79 -0.07
C MET A 276 26.12 0.07 -0.30
N GLU A 277 26.83 -0.22 0.78
CA GLU A 277 27.91 -1.22 0.71
C GLU A 277 27.26 -2.59 0.65
N HIS A 278 27.40 -3.24 -0.51
CA HIS A 278 27.20 -4.67 -0.66
C HIS A 278 28.31 -5.37 0.13
N GLY A 279 27.93 -6.07 1.20
CA GLY A 279 28.75 -7.04 1.91
C GLY A 279 27.98 -8.34 2.05
#